data_AF-A0A8S3EZP4-F1
#
_entry.id   AF-A0A8S3EZP4-F1
#
_cell.length_a   1.000
_cell.length_b   1.000
_cell.length_c   1.000
_cell.angle_alpha   90.00
_cell.angle_beta   90.00
_cell.angle_gamma   90.00
#
_symmetry.space_group_name_H-M   'P 1'
#
loop_
_entity.id
_entity.type
_entity.pdbx_description
1 polymer ?
#
loop_
_entity_poly.entity_id
_entity_poly.type
_entity_poly.pdbx_seq_one_letter_code
_entity_poly.pdbx_strand_id
1 'polypeptide(L)' 'NGQPLEANERFQITETEDGTSTLSIHKAQLADKGTYTAKATNAVGEAEAKTTLNIAGIKPTLTN' A
#
# COMPACT_ATOMS: atom_id res chain seq x y z
N ASN A 1 8.16 7.56 -4.64
CA ASN A 1 8.66 8.33 -5.82
C ASN A 1 7.74 8.20 -7.05
N GLY A 2 6.44 7.96 -6.87
CA GLY A 2 5.52 7.80 -8.01
C GLY A 2 5.79 6.59 -8.92
N GLN A 3 6.65 5.66 -8.49
CA GLN A 3 6.91 4.41 -9.22
C GLN A 3 5.78 3.41 -8.96
N PRO A 4 5.38 2.62 -9.98
CA PRO A 4 4.42 1.54 -9.80
C PRO A 4 4.89 0.58 -8.70
N LEU A 5 3.95 0.12 -7.87
CA LEU A 5 4.22 -0.91 -6.89
C LEU A 5 4.11 -2.27 -7.58
N GLU A 6 5.21 -3.01 -7.64
CA GLU A 6 5.20 -4.36 -8.20
C GLU A 6 4.68 -5.38 -7.19
N ALA A 7 3.76 -6.23 -7.64
CA ALA A 7 3.24 -7.30 -6.82
C ALA A 7 4.34 -8.35 -6.55
N ASN A 8 4.48 -8.77 -5.30
CA ASN A 8 5.42 -9.79 -4.86
C ASN A 8 4.90 -10.50 -3.59
N GLU A 9 5.73 -11.31 -2.95
CA GLU A 9 5.35 -12.02 -1.71
C GLU A 9 4.92 -11.08 -0.57
N ARG A 10 5.44 -9.85 -0.54
CA ARG A 10 5.11 -8.84 0.46
C ARG A 10 3.95 -7.95 0.03
N PHE A 11 3.96 -7.46 -1.21
CA PHE A 11 2.95 -6.57 -1.76
C PHE A 11 1.99 -7.37 -2.63
N GLN A 12 0.80 -7.66 -2.13
CA GLN A 12 -0.24 -8.36 -2.88
C GLN A 12 -1.33 -7.39 -3.27
N ILE A 13 -1.65 -7.36 -4.57
CA ILE A 13 -2.78 -6.59 -5.10
C ILE A 13 -3.80 -7.60 -5.59
N THR A 14 -5.02 -7.51 -5.07
CA THR A 14 -6.15 -8.36 -5.46
C THR A 14 -7.30 -7.51 -5.95
N GLU A 15 -8.03 -8.00 -6.94
CA GLU A 15 -9.25 -7.39 -7.44
C GLU A 15 -10.39 -8.38 -7.28
N THR A 16 -11.52 -7.92 -6.77
CA THR A 16 -12.75 -8.71 -6.62
C THR A 16 -13.72 -8.41 -7.77
N GLU A 17 -14.65 -9.33 -8.02
CA GLU A 17 -15.63 -9.20 -9.12
C GLU A 17 -16.54 -7.98 -9.00
N ASP A 18 -16.68 -7.41 -7.80
CA ASP A 18 -17.43 -6.18 -7.54
C ASP A 18 -16.65 -4.89 -7.90
N GLY A 19 -15.42 -5.01 -8.41
CA GLY A 19 -14.56 -3.90 -8.79
C GLY A 19 -13.71 -3.33 -7.65
N THR A 20 -13.66 -3.99 -6.49
CA THR A 20 -12.80 -3.55 -5.38
C THR A 20 -11.36 -4.03 -5.58
N SER A 21 -10.42 -3.09 -5.64
CA SER A 21 -8.98 -3.40 -5.59
C SER A 21 -8.43 -3.23 -4.17
N THR A 22 -7.70 -4.23 -3.67
CA THR A 22 -7.10 -4.25 -2.34
C THR A 22 -5.58 -4.39 -2.42
N LEU A 23 -4.85 -3.55 -1.70
CA LEU A 23 -3.40 -3.67 -1.49
C LEU A 23 -3.10 -4.22 -0.08
N SER A 24 -2.49 -5.39 -0.03
CA SER A 24 -2.02 -6.04 1.20
C SER A 24 -0.49 -5.96 1.31
N ILE A 25 0.02 -5.53 2.47
CA ILE A 25 1.46 -5.42 2.75
C ILE A 25 1.81 -6.38 3.90
N HIS A 26 2.45 -7.49 3.56
CA HIS A 26 2.88 -8.49 4.54
C HIS A 26 4.18 -8.07 5.22
N LYS A 27 4.21 -8.24 6.56
CA LYS A 27 5.33 -7.85 7.42
C LYS A 27 5.74 -6.40 7.16
N ALA A 28 4.84 -5.46 7.40
CA ALA A 28 5.10 -4.04 7.22
C ALA A 28 6.31 -3.58 8.06
N GLN A 29 7.22 -2.84 7.43
CA GLN A 29 8.47 -2.34 7.98
C GLN A 29 8.47 -0.81 7.96
N LEU A 30 9.36 -0.19 8.75
CA LEU A 30 9.47 1.27 8.78
C LEU A 30 9.79 1.87 7.39
N ALA A 31 10.48 1.12 6.53
CA ALA A 31 10.77 1.49 5.14
C ALA A 31 9.53 1.54 4.24
N ASP A 32 8.44 0.87 4.62
CA ASP A 32 7.17 0.88 3.87
C ASP A 32 6.33 2.14 4.21
N LYS A 33 6.76 2.95 5.19
CA LYS A 33 6.12 4.24 5.49
C LYS A 33 6.15 5.13 4.26
N GLY A 34 5.00 5.64 3.85
CA GLY A 34 4.91 6.55 2.71
C GLY A 34 3.49 6.80 2.24
N THR A 35 3.37 7.59 1.17
CA THR A 35 2.09 7.83 0.50
C THR A 35 1.92 6.86 -0.66
N TYR A 36 0.82 6.12 -0.63
CA TYR A 36 0.40 5.20 -1.68
C TYR A 36 -0.71 5.85 -2.50
N THR A 37 -0.65 5.68 -3.82
CA THR A 37 -1.65 6.20 -4.77
C THR A 37 -2.22 5.03 -5.54
N ALA A 38 -3.54 4.85 -5.47
CA ALA A 38 -4.28 3.96 -6.35
C ALA A 38 -4.75 4.77 -7.56
N LYS A 39 -4.44 4.29 -8.76
CA LYS A 39 -4.82 4.94 -10.03
C LYS A 39 -5.61 3.96 -10.89
N ALA A 40 -6.86 4.29 -11.15
CA ALA A 40 -7.73 3.54 -12.06
C ALA A 40 -7.84 4.30 -13.38
N THR A 41 -7.71 3.61 -14.51
CA THR A 41 -7.82 4.21 -15.85
C THR A 41 -8.79 3.41 -16.69
N ASN A 42 -9.70 4.09 -17.39
CA ASN A 42 -10.60 3.49 -18.39
C ASN A 42 -10.50 4.28 -19.71
N ALA A 43 -11.27 3.87 -20.73
CA ALA A 43 -11.22 4.50 -22.06
C ALA A 43 -11.63 5.99 -22.08
N VAL A 44 -12.29 6.49 -21.02
CA VAL A 44 -12.84 7.84 -20.94
C VAL A 44 -11.97 8.75 -20.05
N GLY A 45 -11.21 8.18 -19.11
CA GLY A 45 -10.33 8.96 -18.24
C GLY A 45 -9.70 8.17 -17.11
N GLU A 46 -9.31 8.90 -16.06
CA GLU A 46 -8.60 8.37 -14.90
C GLU A 46 -9.22 8.84 -13.58
N ALA A 47 -9.06 8.02 -12.54
CA ALA A 47 -9.39 8.35 -11.16
C ALA A 47 -8.21 8.00 -10.25
N GLU A 48 -7.94 8.84 -9.26
CA GLU A 48 -6.86 8.63 -8.29
C GLU A 48 -7.37 8.74 -6.85
N ALA A 49 -6.87 7.85 -5.99
CA ALA A 49 -7.06 7.89 -4.53
C ALA A 49 -5.71 7.78 -3.83
N LYS A 50 -5.50 8.59 -2.77
CA LYS A 50 -4.22 8.66 -2.05
C LYS A 50 -4.41 8.36 -0.58
N THR A 51 -3.50 7.57 -0.02
CA THR A 51 -3.47 7.26 1.42
C THR A 51 -2.04 7.31 1.95
N THR A 52 -1.87 7.62 3.23
CA THR A 52 -0.55 7.66 3.89
C THR A 52 -0.45 6.52 4.88
N LEU A 53 0.50 5.62 4.64
CA LEU A 53 0.83 4.53 5.56
C LEU A 53 1.83 5.04 6.60
N ASN A 54 1.39 5.08 7.85
CA ASN A 54 2.24 5.36 9.00
C ASN A 54 2.56 4.06 9.74
N ILE A 55 3.84 3.76 9.92
CA ILE A 55 4.32 2.63 10.71
C ILE A 55 4.92 3.17 12.01
N ALA A 56 4.28 2.86 13.14
CA ALA A 56 4.81 3.16 14.47
C ALA A 56 5.68 1.99 14.92
N GLY A 57 6.98 2.23 15.08
CA GLY A 57 7.86 1.25 15.72
C GLY A 57 7.58 1.24 17.22
N ILE A 58 7.13 0.10 17.76
CA ILE A 58 7.25 -0.15 19.20
C ILE A 58 8.75 -0.25 19.49
N LYS A 59 9.32 0.82 20.07
CA LYS A 59 10.67 0.74 20.64
C LYS A 59 10.63 -0.32 21.74
N PRO A 60 11.47 -1.38 21.69
CA PRO A 60 11.50 -2.34 22.78
C PRO A 60 11.94 -1.62 24.05
N THR A 61 11.09 -1.66 25.08
CA THR A 61 11.44 -1.17 26.41
C THR A 61 12.16 -2.32 27.12
N LEU A 62 13.47 -2.19 27.32
CA LEU A 62 14.20 -3.08 28.22
C LEU A 62 13.86 -2.67 29.65
N THR A 63 12.99 -3.44 30.30
CA THR A 63 12.74 -3.33 31.74
C THR A 63 13.83 -4.12 32.46
N ASN A 64 14.51 -3.47 33.42
CA ASN A 64 15.48 -4.10 34.32
C ASN A 64 14.78 -4.99 35.35
#